data_AF-A0A5B7UW11-F1
#
_entry.id   AF-A0A5B7UW11-F1
#
_cell.length_a   1.000
_cell.length_b   1.000
_cell.length_c   1.000
_cell.angle_alpha   90.00
_cell.angle_beta   90.00
_cell.angle_gamma   90.00
#
_symmetry.space_group_name_H-M   'P 1'
#
loop_
_entity.id
_entity.type
_entity.pdbx_description
1 polymer ?
#
loop_
_entity_poly.entity_id
_entity_poly.type
_entity_poly.pdbx_seq_one_letter_code
_entity_poly.pdbx_strand_id
1 'polypeptide(L)'
;MERTNQSGNDRATPDEFAAWLREQLERNGYDLRPRGGGQTKFAKESGIAAASVSRTMRGQGIPETRVLEAIADTLHVPLAEVLVAAGILSRDVLHAIRHQTPRTDPLTPEAAAEELGITDPQKIELFVSMTETLRKQRAENGEGHIAEN
;
A
#
# COMPACT_ATOMS: atom_id res chain seq x y z
N MET A 1 10.51 -33.90 -7.80
CA MET A 1 10.86 -33.08 -6.61
C MET A 1 10.18 -31.74 -6.77
N GLU A 2 8.91 -31.68 -6.40
CA GLU A 2 8.13 -30.45 -6.34
C GLU A 2 8.59 -29.67 -5.11
N ARG A 3 9.25 -28.52 -5.33
CA ARG A 3 9.46 -27.54 -4.25
C ARG A 3 8.11 -26.87 -4.04
N THR A 4 7.34 -27.37 -3.08
CA THR A 4 6.17 -26.70 -2.54
C THR A 4 6.61 -25.32 -2.05
N ASN A 5 6.25 -24.31 -2.82
CA ASN A 5 6.50 -22.91 -2.53
C ASN A 5 5.71 -22.55 -1.26
N GLN A 6 6.40 -22.55 -0.13
CA GLN A 6 5.85 -22.21 1.18
C GLN A 6 5.69 -20.68 1.26
N SER A 7 4.76 -20.10 0.49
CA SER A 7 4.37 -18.67 0.58
C SER A 7 3.54 -18.37 1.84
N GLY A 8 3.86 -19.02 2.96
CA GLY A 8 2.97 -19.11 4.11
C GLY A 8 3.63 -18.73 5.42
N ASN A 9 4.29 -17.56 5.51
CA ASN A 9 4.41 -16.86 6.81
C ASN A 9 4.83 -15.38 6.75
N ASP A 10 4.53 -14.65 5.68
CA ASP A 10 5.00 -13.26 5.50
C ASP A 10 4.09 -12.21 6.17
N ARG A 11 3.09 -12.66 6.94
CA ARG A 11 2.12 -11.80 7.63
C ARG A 11 2.36 -11.86 9.13
N ALA A 12 2.49 -10.70 9.75
CA ALA A 12 2.64 -10.57 11.19
C ALA A 12 1.44 -11.17 11.95
N THR A 13 1.74 -11.88 13.01
CA THR A 13 0.79 -12.42 13.98
C THR A 13 0.26 -11.31 14.90
N PRO A 14 -0.88 -11.52 15.58
CA PRO A 14 -1.37 -10.59 16.58
C PRO A 14 -0.38 -10.29 17.70
N ASP A 15 0.44 -11.26 18.11
CA ASP A 15 1.46 -11.07 19.15
C ASP A 15 2.63 -10.21 18.66
N GLU A 16 3.05 -10.39 17.41
CA GLU A 16 4.06 -9.54 16.76
C GLU A 16 3.56 -8.11 16.60
N PHE A 17 2.29 -7.92 16.20
CA PHE A 17 1.69 -6.60 16.16
C PHE A 17 1.59 -5.96 17.54
N ALA A 18 1.19 -6.73 18.56
CA ALA A 18 1.14 -6.26 19.93
C ALA A 18 2.53 -5.82 20.42
N ALA A 19 3.57 -6.60 20.13
CA ALA A 19 4.97 -6.26 20.44
C ALA A 19 5.39 -4.96 19.77
N TRP A 20 5.18 -4.84 18.45
CA TRP A 20 5.45 -3.63 17.68
C TRP A 20 4.74 -2.41 18.28
N LEU A 21 3.46 -2.55 18.63
CA LEU A 21 2.68 -1.45 19.22
C LEU A 21 3.23 -1.03 20.58
N ARG A 22 3.70 -1.95 21.43
CA ARG A 22 4.33 -1.57 22.72
C ARG A 22 5.54 -0.70 22.49
N GLU A 23 6.41 -1.10 21.55
CA GLU A 23 7.60 -0.32 21.24
C GLU A 23 7.26 1.05 20.67
N GLN A 24 6.25 1.16 19.80
CA GLN A 24 5.83 2.46 19.28
C GLN A 24 5.29 3.36 20.38
N LEU A 25 4.50 2.81 21.31
CA LEU A 25 4.02 3.56 22.47
C LEU A 25 5.17 4.05 23.35
N GLU A 26 6.14 3.19 23.66
CA GLU A 26 7.31 3.59 24.46
C GLU A 26 8.15 4.65 23.74
N ARG A 27 8.38 4.51 22.43
CA ARG A 27 9.08 5.51 21.60
C ARG A 27 8.38 6.86 21.59
N ASN A 28 7.05 6.88 21.71
CA ASN A 28 6.23 8.09 21.80
C ASN A 28 6.02 8.57 23.26
N GLY A 29 6.75 8.00 24.23
CA GLY A 29 6.75 8.47 25.61
C GLY A 29 5.56 8.01 26.45
N TYR A 30 4.82 6.98 26.02
CA TYR A 30 3.80 6.36 26.85
C TYR A 30 4.44 5.39 27.86
N ASP A 31 4.21 5.61 29.15
CA ASP A 31 4.76 4.74 30.21
C ASP A 31 3.92 3.46 30.38
N LEU A 32 4.45 2.34 29.88
CA LEU A 32 3.79 1.03 29.92
C LEU A 32 4.14 0.19 31.16
N ARG A 33 4.95 0.71 32.09
CA ARG A 33 5.28 0.00 33.34
C ARG A 33 4.03 -0.21 34.21
N PRO A 34 4.05 -1.14 35.18
CA PRO A 34 2.96 -1.28 36.13
C PRO A 34 2.59 0.07 36.77
N ARG A 35 1.33 0.49 36.64
CA ARG A 35 0.79 1.80 37.07
C ARG A 35 1.30 3.04 36.30
N GLY A 36 2.03 2.88 35.20
CA GLY A 36 2.52 3.99 34.36
C GLY A 36 1.43 4.75 33.59
N GLY A 37 0.25 4.15 33.43
CA GLY A 37 -0.92 4.81 32.82
C GLY A 37 -0.84 5.05 31.31
N GLY A 38 0.25 4.66 30.64
CA GLY A 38 0.48 4.89 29.21
C GLY A 38 -0.63 4.35 28.32
N GLN A 39 -1.14 3.14 28.57
CA GLN A 39 -2.28 2.59 27.79
C GLN A 39 -3.56 3.41 27.95
N THR A 40 -3.82 3.94 29.15
CA THR A 40 -5.01 4.77 29.40
C THR A 40 -4.88 6.12 28.74
N LYS A 41 -3.69 6.73 28.79
CA LYS A 41 -3.38 7.98 28.09
C LYS A 41 -3.55 7.80 26.58
N PHE A 42 -2.97 6.74 26.01
CA PHE A 42 -3.09 6.44 24.58
C PHE A 42 -4.54 6.21 24.15
N ALA A 43 -5.32 5.44 24.90
CA ALA A 43 -6.74 5.22 24.61
C ALA A 43 -7.53 6.54 24.58
N LYS A 44 -7.24 7.46 25.51
CA LYS A 44 -7.87 8.79 25.55
C LYS A 44 -7.48 9.65 24.34
N GLU A 45 -6.19 9.69 24.00
CA GLU A 45 -5.67 10.53 22.92
C GLU A 45 -6.08 10.02 21.53
N SER A 46 -6.10 8.71 21.34
CA SER A 46 -6.51 8.07 20.08
C SER A 46 -8.02 7.99 19.87
N GLY A 47 -8.81 8.24 20.93
CA GLY A 47 -10.25 7.98 20.90
C GLY A 47 -10.63 6.50 20.80
N ILE A 48 -9.67 5.58 20.90
CA ILE A 48 -9.91 4.14 20.88
C ILE A 48 -10.40 3.70 22.27
N ALA A 49 -11.44 2.86 22.31
CA ALA A 49 -11.93 2.29 23.56
C ALA A 49 -10.79 1.55 24.30
N ALA A 50 -10.62 1.83 25.60
CA ALA A 50 -9.56 1.25 26.42
C ALA A 50 -9.55 -0.30 26.40
N ALA A 51 -10.74 -0.92 26.33
CA ALA A 51 -10.86 -2.37 26.18
C ALA A 51 -10.29 -2.88 24.85
N SER A 52 -10.48 -2.14 23.75
CA SER A 52 -9.91 -2.48 22.45
C SER A 52 -8.39 -2.36 22.47
N VAL A 53 -7.84 -1.25 22.97
CA VAL A 53 -6.38 -1.09 23.17
C VAL A 53 -5.83 -2.25 24.00
N SER A 54 -6.50 -2.59 25.10
CA SER A 54 -6.08 -3.67 25.99
C SER A 54 -6.09 -5.06 25.32
N ARG A 55 -7.09 -5.35 24.48
CA ARG A 55 -7.14 -6.60 23.69
C ARG A 55 -6.01 -6.67 22.66
N THR A 56 -5.79 -5.58 21.91
CA THR A 56 -4.69 -5.47 20.95
C THR A 56 -3.35 -5.66 21.62
N MET A 57 -3.13 -4.99 22.76
CA MET A 57 -1.92 -5.11 23.58
C MET A 57 -1.75 -6.49 24.22
N ARG A 58 -2.73 -7.39 24.13
CA ARG A 58 -2.63 -8.80 24.55
C ARG A 58 -2.56 -9.78 23.37
N GLY A 59 -2.44 -9.28 22.14
CA GLY A 59 -2.43 -10.13 20.95
C GLY A 59 -3.78 -10.82 20.68
N GLN A 60 -4.89 -10.30 21.22
CA GLN A 60 -6.22 -10.91 21.03
C GLN A 60 -6.83 -10.49 19.68
N GLY A 61 -6.17 -10.90 18.59
CA GLY A 61 -6.55 -10.61 17.22
C GLY A 61 -6.00 -9.29 16.68
N ILE A 62 -6.12 -9.10 15.36
CA ILE A 62 -5.75 -7.86 14.67
C ILE A 62 -6.94 -6.88 14.74
N PRO A 63 -6.72 -5.60 15.08
CA PRO A 63 -7.77 -4.60 15.07
C PRO A 63 -8.36 -4.37 13.68
N GLU A 64 -9.60 -3.88 13.65
CA GLU A 64 -10.21 -3.38 12.42
C GLU A 64 -9.46 -2.16 11.85
N THR A 65 -9.55 -1.94 10.54
CA THR A 65 -8.83 -0.88 9.83
C THR A 65 -9.00 0.50 10.45
N ARG A 66 -10.22 0.87 10.87
CA ARG A 66 -10.49 2.16 11.54
C ARG A 66 -9.65 2.34 12.82
N VAL A 67 -9.40 1.27 13.56
CA VAL A 67 -8.55 1.31 14.76
C VAL A 67 -7.08 1.45 14.37
N LEU A 68 -6.65 0.79 13.29
CA LEU A 68 -5.29 0.93 12.75
C LEU A 68 -5.01 2.35 12.23
N GLU A 69 -6.00 2.99 11.59
CA GLU A 69 -5.95 4.41 11.20
C GLU A 69 -5.79 5.31 12.42
N ALA A 70 -6.61 5.12 13.46
CA ALA A 70 -6.50 5.91 14.69
C ALA A 70 -5.14 5.72 15.39
N ILE A 71 -4.58 4.51 15.36
CA ILE A 71 -3.22 4.23 15.86
C ILE A 71 -2.18 5.01 15.04
N ALA A 72 -2.27 4.96 13.70
CA ALA A 72 -1.36 5.64 12.80
C ALA A 72 -1.34 7.16 13.05
N ASP A 73 -2.51 7.77 13.11
CA ASP A 73 -2.68 9.20 13.32
C ASP A 73 -2.13 9.64 14.68
N THR A 74 -2.47 8.91 15.74
CA THR A 74 -2.06 9.27 17.12
C THR A 74 -0.55 9.16 17.30
N LEU A 75 0.07 8.14 16.71
CA LEU A 75 1.51 7.88 16.82
C LEU A 75 2.33 8.59 15.74
N HIS A 76 1.68 9.32 14.84
CA HIS A 76 2.31 10.01 13.71
C HIS A 76 3.19 9.07 12.86
N VAL A 77 2.73 7.82 12.68
CA VAL A 77 3.39 6.82 11.83
C VAL A 77 2.59 6.64 10.55
N PRO A 78 3.22 6.43 9.38
CA PRO A 78 2.48 6.19 8.14
C PRO A 78 1.56 4.97 8.28
N LEU A 79 0.29 5.09 7.87
CA LEU A 79 -0.68 3.97 7.94
C LEU A 79 -0.15 2.71 7.26
N ALA A 80 0.56 2.85 6.15
CA ALA A 80 1.20 1.73 5.46
C ALA A 80 2.15 0.92 6.35
N GLU A 81 2.87 1.56 7.27
CA GLU A 81 3.74 0.86 8.23
C GLU A 81 2.92 0.11 9.27
N VAL A 82 1.81 0.69 9.75
CA VAL A 82 0.88 0.02 10.67
C VAL A 82 0.25 -1.21 10.03
N LEU A 83 -0.15 -1.10 8.76
CA LEU A 83 -0.72 -2.21 7.99
C LEU A 83 0.29 -3.34 7.76
N VAL A 84 1.57 -3.00 7.57
CA VAL A 84 2.66 -3.99 7.50
C VAL A 84 2.87 -4.66 8.85
N ALA A 85 2.93 -3.88 9.93
CA ALA A 85 3.07 -4.42 11.28
C ALA A 85 1.88 -5.29 11.71
N ALA A 86 0.68 -5.00 11.21
CA ALA A 86 -0.53 -5.79 11.46
C ALA A 86 -0.66 -7.02 10.54
N GLY A 87 0.29 -7.24 9.61
CA GLY A 87 0.26 -8.36 8.67
C GLY A 87 -0.80 -8.26 7.58
N ILE A 88 -1.45 -7.10 7.44
CA ILE A 88 -2.48 -6.86 6.41
C ILE A 88 -1.82 -6.59 5.06
N LEU A 89 -0.74 -5.81 5.05
CA LEU A 89 0.06 -5.46 3.87
C LEU A 89 1.43 -6.14 3.95
N SER A 90 1.89 -6.81 2.90
CA SER A 90 3.28 -7.32 2.90
C SER A 90 4.26 -6.20 2.58
N ARG A 91 5.51 -6.34 3.04
CA ARG A 91 6.57 -5.36 2.77
C ARG A 91 6.87 -5.27 1.26
N ASP A 92 6.79 -6.39 0.56
CA ASP A 92 7.01 -6.45 -0.89
C ASP A 92 5.92 -5.71 -1.66
N VAL A 93 4.65 -5.84 -1.28
CA VAL A 93 3.56 -5.09 -1.91
C VAL A 93 3.74 -3.59 -1.63
N LEU A 94 4.09 -3.21 -0.41
CA LEU A 94 4.36 -1.81 -0.09
C LEU A 94 5.56 -1.27 -0.89
N HIS A 95 6.61 -2.06 -1.05
CA HIS A 95 7.76 -1.72 -1.89
C HIS A 95 7.31 -1.55 -3.35
N ALA A 96 6.58 -2.51 -3.91
CA ALA A 96 6.06 -2.43 -5.27
C ALA A 96 5.23 -1.16 -5.49
N ILE A 97 4.35 -0.78 -4.55
CA ILE A 97 3.56 0.46 -4.64
C ILE A 97 4.46 1.71 -4.59
N ARG A 98 5.44 1.77 -3.70
CA ARG A 98 6.36 2.92 -3.61
C ARG A 98 7.28 3.05 -4.82
N HIS A 99 7.62 1.92 -5.45
CA HIS A 99 8.50 1.84 -6.62
C HIS A 99 7.74 1.67 -7.93
N GLN A 100 6.41 1.84 -7.93
CA GLN A 100 5.69 2.19 -9.15
C GLN A 100 6.16 3.58 -9.54
N THR A 101 7.27 3.64 -10.29
CA THR A 101 7.70 4.87 -10.94
C THR A 101 6.55 5.28 -11.84
N PRO A 102 5.88 6.42 -11.58
CA PRO A 102 4.94 6.96 -12.56
C PRO A 102 5.73 7.06 -13.85
N ARG A 103 5.18 6.54 -14.96
CA ARG A 103 5.85 6.66 -16.25
C ARG A 103 6.02 8.16 -16.52
N THR A 104 7.25 8.66 -16.38
CA THR A 104 7.56 10.08 -16.59
C THR A 104 7.57 10.41 -18.08
N ASP A 105 7.86 9.40 -18.91
CA ASP A 105 7.79 9.50 -20.35
C ASP A 105 6.44 8.99 -20.86
N PRO A 106 5.84 9.66 -21.85
CA PRO A 106 4.68 9.13 -22.55
C PRO A 106 4.97 7.72 -23.07
N LEU A 107 4.05 6.78 -22.84
CA LEU A 107 4.16 5.44 -23.39
C LEU A 107 4.20 5.52 -24.92
N THR A 108 5.35 5.21 -25.53
CA THR A 108 5.48 5.16 -26.98
C THR A 108 4.90 3.83 -27.51
N PRO A 109 4.44 3.78 -28.76
CA PRO A 109 3.98 2.53 -29.36
C PRO A 109 5.03 1.41 -29.33
N GLU A 110 6.31 1.74 -29.47
CA GLU A 110 7.42 0.78 -29.42
C GLU A 110 7.58 0.18 -28.02
N ALA A 111 7.56 1.03 -26.98
CA ALA A 111 7.64 0.58 -25.60
C ALA A 111 6.41 -0.27 -25.21
N ALA A 112 5.24 0.04 -25.75
CA ALA A 112 4.02 -0.75 -25.54
C ALA A 112 4.11 -2.11 -26.22
N ALA A 113 4.66 -2.18 -27.44
CA ALA A 113 4.88 -3.45 -28.14
C ALA A 113 5.81 -4.38 -27.35
N GLU A 114 6.88 -3.83 -26.77
CA GLU A 114 7.81 -4.56 -25.90
C GLU A 114 7.10 -5.10 -24.65
N GLU A 115 6.33 -4.28 -23.93
CA GLU A 115 5.57 -4.69 -22.74
C GLU A 115 4.51 -5.77 -23.03
N LEU A 116 3.94 -5.76 -24.25
CA LEU A 116 2.99 -6.76 -24.71
C LEU A 116 3.66 -8.05 -25.20
N GLY A 117 4.99 -8.13 -25.17
CA GLY A 117 5.76 -9.30 -25.63
C GLY A 117 5.74 -9.47 -27.15
N ILE A 118 5.51 -8.39 -27.90
CA ILE A 118 5.57 -8.39 -29.36
C ILE A 118 7.05 -8.25 -29.76
N THR A 119 7.71 -9.37 -30.03
CA THR A 119 9.16 -9.41 -30.30
C THR A 119 9.52 -9.53 -31.78
N ASP A 120 8.56 -9.89 -32.63
CA ASP A 120 8.77 -10.00 -34.08
C ASP A 120 8.83 -8.61 -34.73
N PRO A 121 9.89 -8.26 -35.48
CA PRO A 121 10.05 -6.93 -36.06
C PRO A 121 8.89 -6.47 -36.94
N GLN A 122 8.28 -7.36 -37.72
CA GLN A 122 7.16 -7.01 -38.60
C GLN A 122 5.88 -6.74 -37.79
N LYS A 123 5.67 -7.51 -36.71
CA LYS A 123 4.55 -7.28 -35.79
C LYS A 123 4.70 -5.99 -35.00
N ILE A 124 5.93 -5.63 -34.62
CA ILE A 124 6.23 -4.34 -33.97
C ILE A 124 5.86 -3.19 -34.92
N GLU A 125 6.31 -3.25 -36.17
CA GLU A 125 6.02 -2.19 -37.17
C GLU A 125 4.52 -2.03 -37.43
N LEU A 126 3.79 -3.15 -37.57
CA LEU A 126 2.33 -3.13 -37.70
C LEU A 126 1.65 -2.49 -36.48
N PHE A 127 2.08 -2.85 -35.28
CA PHE A 127 1.55 -2.32 -34.03
C PHE A 127 1.77 -0.81 -33.92
N VAL A 128 2.99 -0.34 -34.21
CA VAL A 128 3.36 1.08 -34.21
C VAL A 128 2.49 1.85 -35.21
N SER A 129 2.39 1.36 -36.45
CA SER A 129 1.62 2.01 -37.52
C SER A 129 0.12 2.13 -37.18
N MET A 130 -0.48 1.05 -36.65
CA MET A 130 -1.90 1.08 -36.26
C MET A 130 -2.14 2.04 -35.09
N THR A 131 -1.24 2.05 -34.11
CA THR A 131 -1.35 2.93 -32.94
C THR A 131 -1.22 4.40 -33.35
N GLU A 132 -0.25 4.75 -34.20
CA GLU A 132 -0.08 6.12 -34.70
C GLU A 132 -1.28 6.57 -35.55
N THR A 133 -1.84 5.67 -36.37
CA THR A 133 -3.06 5.96 -37.13
C THR A 133 -4.23 6.30 -36.22
N LEU A 134 -4.44 5.53 -35.15
CA LEU A 134 -5.49 5.79 -34.16
C LEU A 134 -5.24 7.10 -33.38
N ARG A 135 -3.98 7.42 -33.06
CA ARG A 135 -3.61 8.70 -32.41
C ARG A 135 -3.94 9.89 -33.29
N LYS A 136 -3.60 9.82 -34.58
CA LYS A 136 -3.88 10.88 -35.55
C LYS A 136 -5.39 11.10 -35.71
N GLN A 137 -6.16 10.03 -35.87
CA GLN A 137 -7.63 10.10 -35.94
C GLN A 137 -8.24 10.73 -34.70
N ARG A 138 -7.74 10.44 -33.49
CA ARG A 138 -8.21 11.09 -32.26
C ARG A 138 -7.91 12.59 -32.26
N ALA A 139 -6.74 13.01 -32.71
CA ALA A 139 -6.39 14.43 -32.78
C ALA A 139 -7.31 15.18 -33.77
N GLU A 140 -7.52 14.60 -34.95
CA GLU A 140 -8.42 15.14 -35.98
C GLU A 140 -9.88 15.22 -35.51
N ASN A 141 -10.35 14.20 -34.78
CA ASN A 141 -11.72 14.17 -34.25
C ASN A 141 -11.91 15.06 -33.00
N GLY A 142 -10.84 15.34 -32.24
CA GLY A 142 -10.88 16.19 -31.04
C GLY A 142 -10.86 17.69 -31.36
N GLU A 143 -10.21 18.10 -32.46
CA GLU A 143 -10.18 19.49 -32.92
C GLU A 143 -11.48 19.92 -33.61
N GLY A 144 -12.25 18.96 -34.16
CA GLY A 144 -13.51 19.23 -34.87
C GLY A 144 -14.76 19.46 -34.00
N HIS A 145 -14.66 19.50 -32.67
CA HIS A 145 -15.81 19.69 -31.76
C HIS A 145 -15.73 20.93 -30.87
N ILE A 146 -14.70 21.78 -31.03
CA ILE A 146 -14.48 22.97 -30.18
C ILE A 146 -14.86 24.30 -30.87
N ALA A 147 -15.40 24.25 -32.09
CA ALA A 147 -15.75 25.43 -32.87
C ALA A 147 -17.23 25.44 -33.28
N GLU A 148 -18.14 25.52 -32.30
CA GLU A 148 -19.50 26.06 -32.51
C GLU A 148 -20.14 26.40 -31.15
N ASN A 149 -19.97 27.65 -30.71
CA ASN A 149 -20.92 28.39 -29.89
C ASN A 149 -20.57 29.89 -29.85
#